data_AF-B7VDM2-F1
#
_entry.id   AF-B7VDM2-F1
#
_cell.length_a   1.000
_cell.length_b   1.000
_cell.length_c   1.000
_cell.angle_alpha   90.00
_cell.angle_beta   90.00
_cell.angle_gamma   90.00
#
_symmetry.space_group_name_H-M   'P 1'
#
loop_
_entity.id
_entity.type
_entity.pdbx_description
1 polymer ?
#
loop_
_entity_poly.entity_id
_entity_poly.type
_entity_poly.pdbx_seq_one_letter_code
_entity_poly.pdbx_strand_id
1 'polypeptide(L)'
;MKIMHTKFLQHIEQCAKSAGFSPMLNCATFNLSVNHDAKGILPGAVYGVAIALNDEDAIALESEARARGSLKTPLSKLKRLQLGGVSAIPLYWGKDAAVGYRLYRHLLDKKPKAGNLGGRFYSTLKSKDLLVASVPVCDFKRFEKNMERIYPPLLFNVKAENIGSYSGVAV
;
A
#
# COMPACT_ATOMS: atom_id res chain seq x y z
N MET A 1 10.66 35.51 0.88
CA MET A 1 9.95 34.24 1.15
C MET A 1 10.87 33.02 1.27
N LYS A 2 11.77 32.72 0.31
CA LYS A 2 12.65 31.52 0.36
C LYS A 2 13.42 31.35 1.68
N ILE A 3 13.97 32.43 2.24
CA ILE A 3 14.74 32.40 3.50
C ILE A 3 13.90 31.96 4.71
N MET A 4 12.62 32.34 4.77
CA MET A 4 11.75 31.97 5.90
C MET A 4 11.32 30.50 5.83
N HIS A 5 11.08 29.97 4.62
CA HIS A 5 10.74 28.55 4.46
C HIS A 5 11.89 27.64 4.88
N THR A 6 13.13 28.02 4.54
CA THR A 6 14.33 27.28 4.95
C THR A 6 14.49 27.24 6.47
N LYS A 7 14.33 28.39 7.15
CA LYS A 7 14.43 28.45 8.62
C LYS A 7 13.34 27.64 9.33
N PHE A 8 12.13 27.63 8.79
CA PHE A 8 11.02 26.87 9.37
C PHE A 8 11.23 25.35 9.22
N LEU A 9 11.68 24.90 8.05
CA LEU A 9 12.00 23.49 7.82
C LEU A 9 13.12 23.00 8.73
N GLN A 10 14.18 23.80 8.90
CA GLN A 10 15.30 23.52 9.81
C GLN A 10 14.84 23.39 11.26
N HIS A 11 13.91 24.23 11.71
CA HIS A 11 13.36 24.16 13.06
C HIS A 11 12.56 22.86 13.28
N ILE A 12 11.70 22.48 12.33
CA ILE A 12 10.93 21.22 12.40
C ILE A 12 11.87 20.01 12.40
N GLU A 13 12.91 20.04 11.56
CA GLU A 13 13.93 18.99 11.48
C GLU A 13 14.66 18.81 12.81
N GLN A 14 15.02 19.92 13.47
CA GLN A 14 15.68 19.90 14.76
C GLN A 14 14.77 19.35 15.86
N CYS A 15 13.49 19.73 15.89
CA CYS A 15 12.51 19.16 16.81
C CYS A 15 12.35 17.64 16.63
N ALA A 16 12.29 17.16 15.38
CA ALA A 16 12.18 15.73 15.09
C ALA A 16 13.42 14.95 15.57
N LYS A 17 14.62 15.47 15.30
CA LYS A 17 15.88 14.87 15.74
C LYS A 17 15.99 14.81 17.28
N SER A 18 15.64 15.89 17.97
CA SER A 18 15.67 15.96 19.44
C SER A 18 14.71 14.98 20.12
N ALA A 19 13.66 14.53 19.41
CA ALA A 19 12.71 13.54 19.88
C ALA A 19 13.02 12.10 19.40
N GLY A 20 14.20 11.86 18.81
CA GLY A 20 14.65 10.53 18.38
C GLY A 20 14.12 10.08 17.01
N PHE A 21 13.55 10.98 16.21
CA PHE A 21 13.08 10.67 14.86
C PHE A 21 14.15 11.01 13.80
N SER A 22 14.17 10.25 12.69
CA SER A 22 15.02 10.51 11.51
C SER A 22 14.19 11.13 10.38
N PRO A 23 14.19 12.47 10.22
CA PRO A 23 13.38 13.13 9.20
C PRO A 23 13.88 12.83 7.79
N MET A 24 12.97 12.46 6.88
CA MET A 24 13.24 12.48 5.43
C MET A 24 13.00 13.89 4.90
N LEU A 25 14.05 14.52 4.37
CA LEU A 25 13.94 15.85 3.76
C LEU A 25 13.31 15.74 2.37
N ASN A 26 12.27 16.54 2.14
CA ASN A 26 11.62 16.64 0.84
C ASN A 26 11.11 18.07 0.62
N CYS A 27 11.72 18.79 -0.32
CA CYS A 27 11.37 20.18 -0.63
C CYS A 27 11.39 20.41 -2.14
N ALA A 28 10.32 21.03 -2.65
CA ALA A 28 10.25 21.48 -4.04
C ALA A 28 9.48 22.80 -4.15
N THR A 29 9.77 23.56 -5.21
CA THR A 29 8.98 24.73 -5.60
C THR A 29 8.01 24.32 -6.70
N PHE A 30 6.75 24.71 -6.60
CA PHE A 30 5.71 24.36 -7.56
C PHE A 30 5.03 25.60 -8.12
N ASN A 31 4.78 25.61 -9.43
CA ASN A 31 3.99 26.64 -10.09
C ASN A 31 2.74 26.00 -10.74
N LEU A 32 1.58 26.32 -10.18
CA LEU A 32 0.26 25.83 -10.59
C LEU A 32 -0.13 26.23 -12.03
N SER A 33 0.41 27.36 -12.56
CA SER A 33 0.11 27.80 -13.93
C SER A 33 0.94 27.10 -14.99
N VAL A 34 1.98 26.35 -14.58
CA VAL A 34 2.92 25.67 -15.49
C VAL A 34 2.80 24.14 -15.38
N ASN A 35 2.44 23.63 -14.20
CA ASN A 35 2.34 22.20 -13.93
C ASN A 35 0.92 21.86 -13.48
N HIS A 36 0.12 21.26 -14.37
CA HIS A 36 -1.32 21.03 -14.15
C HIS A 36 -1.63 19.75 -13.38
N ASP A 37 -0.66 18.84 -13.28
CA ASP A 37 -0.73 17.62 -12.52
C ASP A 37 0.46 17.58 -11.56
N ALA A 38 0.19 17.36 -10.27
CA ALA A 38 1.18 17.35 -9.17
C ALA A 38 2.25 16.23 -9.28
N LYS A 39 2.54 15.73 -10.48
CA LYS A 39 3.64 14.81 -10.79
C LYS A 39 4.96 15.45 -10.40
N GLY A 40 5.73 14.77 -9.56
CA GLY A 40 7.13 15.10 -9.30
C GLY A 40 7.36 16.31 -8.39
N ILE A 41 6.32 16.93 -7.82
CA ILE A 41 6.53 18.01 -6.83
C ILE A 41 7.16 17.43 -5.56
N LEU A 42 6.56 16.36 -5.05
CA LEU A 42 7.02 15.68 -3.85
C LEU A 42 6.96 14.17 -4.16
N PRO A 43 7.97 13.36 -3.78
CA PRO A 43 7.86 11.92 -3.77
C PRO A 43 6.58 11.50 -3.04
N GLY A 44 5.79 10.68 -3.73
CA GLY A 44 4.83 9.81 -3.08
C GLY A 44 5.51 8.51 -2.66
N ALA A 45 4.73 7.49 -2.37
CA ALA A 45 5.23 6.14 -2.13
C ALA A 45 4.45 5.10 -2.91
N VAL A 46 5.12 4.00 -3.21
CA VAL A 46 4.47 2.75 -3.60
C VAL A 46 4.63 1.78 -2.43
N TYR A 47 3.57 1.07 -2.12
CA TYR A 47 3.57 0.05 -1.09
C TYR A 47 3.07 -1.27 -1.62
N GLY A 48 3.56 -2.34 -0.99
CA GLY A 48 3.18 -3.72 -1.28
C GLY A 48 2.67 -4.41 -0.03
N VAL A 49 1.73 -5.33 -0.25
CA VAL A 49 1.33 -6.33 0.75
C VAL A 49 1.62 -7.70 0.13
N ALA A 50 2.31 -8.55 0.87
CA ALA A 50 2.62 -9.92 0.48
C ALA A 50 2.42 -10.87 1.66
N ILE A 51 2.35 -12.17 1.37
CA ILE A 51 2.17 -13.21 2.38
C ILE A 51 2.94 -14.47 2.00
N ALA A 52 3.51 -15.16 2.98
CA ALA A 52 4.04 -16.50 2.82
C ALA A 52 2.98 -17.51 3.25
N LEU A 53 2.58 -18.39 2.34
CA LEU A 53 1.57 -19.43 2.57
C LEU A 53 2.09 -20.77 2.03
N ASN A 54 1.66 -21.85 2.68
CA ASN A 54 1.72 -23.18 2.07
C ASN A 54 0.70 -23.27 0.91
N ASP A 55 0.73 -24.38 0.17
CA ASP A 55 -0.10 -24.50 -1.03
C ASP A 55 -1.60 -24.62 -0.70
N GLU A 56 -1.96 -25.29 0.38
CA GLU A 56 -3.35 -25.42 0.84
C GLU A 56 -3.97 -24.06 1.19
N ASP A 57 -3.28 -23.25 2.00
CA ASP A 57 -3.72 -21.91 2.37
C ASP A 57 -3.77 -20.98 1.17
N ALA A 58 -2.83 -21.11 0.23
CA ALA A 58 -2.83 -20.32 -1.00
C ALA A 58 -4.07 -20.62 -1.84
N ILE A 59 -4.40 -21.90 -2.05
CA ILE A 59 -5.59 -22.33 -2.78
C ILE A 59 -6.87 -21.83 -2.08
N ALA A 60 -6.93 -21.92 -0.76
CA ALA A 60 -8.04 -21.40 0.03
C ALA A 60 -8.22 -19.88 -0.16
N LEU A 61 -7.11 -19.12 -0.16
CA LEU A 61 -7.14 -17.68 -0.37
C LEU A 61 -7.59 -17.31 -1.80
N GLU A 62 -7.15 -18.02 -2.84
CA GLU A 62 -7.65 -17.80 -4.21
C GLU A 62 -9.16 -18.06 -4.30
N SER A 63 -9.63 -19.16 -3.70
CA SER A 63 -11.06 -19.51 -3.69
C SER A 63 -11.89 -18.42 -3.01
N GLU A 64 -11.45 -17.95 -1.84
CA GLU A 64 -12.10 -16.86 -1.12
C GLU A 64 -12.10 -15.55 -1.93
N ALA A 65 -10.97 -15.20 -2.55
CA ALA A 65 -10.87 -14.02 -3.42
C ALA A 65 -11.81 -14.09 -4.63
N ARG A 66 -11.97 -15.28 -5.21
CA ARG A 66 -12.91 -15.51 -6.32
C ARG A 66 -14.35 -15.33 -5.87
N ALA A 67 -14.73 -15.93 -4.73
CA ALA A 67 -16.06 -15.80 -4.16
C ALA A 67 -16.44 -14.35 -3.82
N ARG A 68 -15.45 -13.54 -3.41
CA ARG A 68 -15.61 -12.11 -3.10
C ARG A 68 -15.52 -11.19 -4.33
N GLY A 69 -15.25 -11.74 -5.52
CA GLY A 69 -15.07 -10.96 -6.74
C GLY A 69 -13.87 -10.00 -6.66
N SER A 70 -12.83 -10.37 -5.91
CA SER A 70 -11.62 -9.58 -5.66
C SER A 70 -10.34 -10.22 -6.20
N LEU A 71 -10.45 -11.41 -6.80
CA LEU A 71 -9.35 -12.07 -7.49
C LEU A 71 -8.95 -11.27 -8.73
N LYS A 72 -7.71 -10.79 -8.75
CA LYS A 72 -7.10 -10.09 -9.90
C LYS A 72 -6.32 -11.05 -10.78
N THR A 73 -5.48 -11.87 -10.15
CA THR A 73 -4.56 -12.79 -10.83
C THR A 73 -4.69 -14.15 -10.18
N PRO A 74 -4.99 -15.23 -10.92
CA PRO A 74 -5.01 -16.58 -10.35
C PRO A 74 -3.60 -17.03 -9.98
N LEU A 75 -3.46 -17.94 -9.00
CA LEU A 75 -2.17 -18.45 -8.53
C LEU A 75 -1.32 -19.03 -9.68
N SER A 76 -1.97 -19.68 -10.66
CA SER A 76 -1.32 -20.27 -11.82
C SER A 76 -0.60 -19.27 -12.73
N LYS A 77 -0.93 -17.97 -12.63
CA LYS A 77 -0.30 -16.88 -13.39
C LYS A 77 0.54 -15.96 -12.52
N LEU A 78 0.66 -16.28 -11.24
CA LEU A 78 1.22 -15.37 -10.25
C LEU A 78 2.72 -15.58 -10.14
N LYS A 79 3.49 -14.49 -10.31
CA LYS A 79 4.93 -14.51 -10.05
C LYS A 79 5.17 -14.24 -8.57
N ARG A 80 5.64 -15.24 -7.82
CA ARG A 80 5.98 -15.11 -6.39
C ARG A 80 7.25 -14.27 -6.19
N LEU A 81 7.30 -13.56 -5.06
CA LEU A 81 8.46 -12.82 -4.58
C LEU A 81 9.41 -13.79 -3.87
N GLN A 82 10.70 -13.75 -4.22
CA GLN A 82 11.74 -14.51 -3.51
C GLN A 82 12.46 -13.59 -2.53
N LEU A 83 12.25 -13.80 -1.24
CA LEU A 83 12.69 -12.94 -0.15
C LEU A 83 13.59 -13.73 0.80
N GLY A 84 14.89 -13.84 0.48
CA GLY A 84 15.88 -14.49 1.36
C GLY A 84 15.54 -15.95 1.70
N GLY A 85 15.03 -16.71 0.72
CA GLY A 85 14.58 -18.11 0.91
C GLY A 85 13.09 -18.27 1.20
N VAL A 86 12.35 -17.18 1.41
CA VAL A 86 10.89 -17.19 1.56
C VAL A 86 10.22 -16.87 0.23
N SER A 87 9.35 -17.77 -0.23
CA SER A 87 8.52 -17.56 -1.43
C SER A 87 7.17 -16.97 -1.04
N ALA A 88 6.98 -15.68 -1.30
CA ALA A 88 5.79 -14.94 -0.92
C ALA A 88 4.87 -14.62 -2.11
N ILE A 89 3.57 -14.64 -1.87
CA ILE A 89 2.52 -14.26 -2.82
C ILE A 89 2.32 -12.74 -2.71
N PRO A 90 2.56 -11.94 -3.78
CA PRO A 90 2.11 -10.56 -3.82
C PRO A 90 0.58 -10.50 -3.73
N LEU A 91 0.06 -9.89 -2.67
CA LEU A 91 -1.38 -9.73 -2.48
C LEU A 91 -1.88 -8.45 -3.13
N TYR A 92 -1.15 -7.35 -2.98
CA TYR A 92 -1.60 -6.03 -3.41
C TYR A 92 -0.43 -5.07 -3.64
N TRP A 93 -0.58 -4.22 -4.66
CA TRP A 93 0.24 -3.03 -4.84
C TRP A 93 -0.66 -1.81 -4.77
N GLY A 94 -0.19 -0.79 -4.07
CA GLY A 94 -0.86 0.49 -4.05
C GLY A 94 0.13 1.62 -3.98
N LYS A 95 -0.41 2.83 -4.07
CA LYS A 95 0.38 4.05 -4.03
C LYS A 95 -0.25 5.11 -3.16
N ASP A 96 0.60 6.00 -2.69
CA ASP A 96 0.22 7.08 -1.81
C ASP A 96 0.92 8.38 -2.20
N ALA A 97 0.21 9.50 -2.04
CA ALA A 97 0.84 10.81 -2.08
C ALA A 97 1.52 11.13 -0.74
N ALA A 98 1.06 10.52 0.36
CA ALA A 98 1.64 10.65 1.69
C ALA A 98 2.10 9.28 2.21
N VAL A 99 3.41 9.07 2.36
CA VAL A 99 3.99 7.75 2.67
C VAL A 99 3.25 7.03 3.81
N GLY A 100 2.66 5.87 3.50
CA GLY A 100 2.09 4.94 4.48
C GLY A 100 0.64 5.17 4.92
N TYR A 101 0.02 6.32 4.62
CA TYR A 101 -1.33 6.64 5.12
C TYR A 101 -2.40 5.68 4.58
N ARG A 102 -2.38 5.42 3.27
CA ARG A 102 -3.32 4.55 2.58
C ARG A 102 -3.06 3.09 2.92
N LEU A 103 -1.79 2.67 3.05
CA LEU A 103 -1.42 1.32 3.50
C LEU A 103 -2.03 1.02 4.87
N TYR A 104 -1.91 1.95 5.83
CA TYR A 104 -2.59 1.84 7.12
C TYR A 104 -4.09 1.59 6.96
N ARG A 105 -4.76 2.34 6.08
CA ARG A 105 -6.20 2.17 5.81
C ARG A 105 -6.55 0.83 5.16
N HIS A 106 -5.66 0.26 4.35
CA HIS A 106 -5.86 -1.06 3.75
C HIS A 106 -5.91 -2.18 4.80
N LEU A 107 -5.16 -2.02 5.89
CA LEU A 107 -4.93 -3.06 6.89
C LEU A 107 -5.82 -2.89 8.13
N LEU A 108 -6.01 -1.64 8.58
CA LEU A 108 -6.53 -1.34 9.91
C LEU A 108 -7.85 -0.57 9.93
N ASP A 109 -8.33 -0.07 8.80
CA ASP A 109 -9.60 0.66 8.73
C ASP A 109 -10.77 -0.26 9.10
N LYS A 110 -11.52 0.11 10.14
CA LYS A 110 -12.73 -0.62 10.58
C LYS A 110 -13.91 -0.38 9.64
N LYS A 111 -13.87 0.68 8.83
CA LYS A 111 -14.90 1.04 7.84
C LYS A 111 -14.24 1.39 6.50
N PRO A 112 -13.64 0.39 5.82
CA PRO A 112 -12.92 0.64 4.58
C PRO A 112 -13.86 1.24 3.54
N LYS A 113 -13.43 2.33 2.92
CA LYS A 113 -14.10 2.93 1.76
C LYS A 113 -13.68 2.19 0.49
N ALA A 114 -14.42 2.40 -0.60
CA ALA A 114 -14.07 1.90 -1.92
C ALA A 114 -12.59 2.21 -2.24
N GLY A 115 -11.88 1.23 -2.82
CA GLY A 115 -10.45 1.36 -3.11
C GLY A 115 -9.51 0.80 -2.06
N ASN A 116 -10.03 0.06 -1.07
CA ASN A 116 -9.27 -0.69 -0.07
C ASN A 116 -9.25 -2.20 -0.39
N LEU A 117 -8.08 -2.83 -0.25
CA LEU A 117 -7.83 -4.28 -0.20
C LEU A 117 -8.79 -5.01 0.75
N GLY A 118 -9.10 -4.41 1.91
CA GLY A 118 -9.98 -5.03 2.89
C GLY A 118 -9.42 -6.34 3.45
N GLY A 119 -8.11 -6.38 3.76
CA GLY A 119 -7.43 -7.61 4.17
C GLY A 119 -8.09 -8.33 5.35
N ARG A 120 -8.76 -7.59 6.25
CA ARG A 120 -9.53 -8.11 7.37
C ARG A 120 -10.75 -8.95 6.99
N PHE A 121 -11.21 -8.86 5.74
CA PHE A 121 -12.37 -9.62 5.26
C PHE A 121 -12.02 -11.02 4.81
N TYR A 122 -10.73 -11.36 4.70
CA TYR A 122 -10.31 -12.70 4.32
C TYR A 122 -10.09 -13.54 5.57
N SER A 123 -10.88 -14.60 5.74
CA SER A 123 -10.70 -15.53 6.86
C SER A 123 -9.31 -16.17 6.82
N THR A 124 -8.84 -16.47 5.61
CA THR A 124 -7.52 -17.03 5.29
C THR A 124 -6.35 -16.11 5.70
N LEU A 125 -6.57 -14.80 5.82
CA LEU A 125 -5.54 -13.84 6.23
C LEU A 125 -5.56 -13.52 7.73
N LYS A 126 -6.62 -13.86 8.46
CA LYS A 126 -6.89 -13.35 9.82
C LYS A 126 -5.79 -13.70 10.84
N SER A 127 -5.17 -14.85 10.70
CA SER A 127 -4.14 -15.37 11.62
C SER A 127 -2.75 -15.43 11.00
N LYS A 128 -2.54 -14.76 9.86
CA LYS A 128 -1.28 -14.83 9.11
C LYS A 128 -0.53 -13.51 9.19
N ASP A 129 0.80 -13.61 9.24
CA ASP A 129 1.66 -12.44 9.18
C ASP A 129 1.69 -11.87 7.75
N LEU A 130 1.29 -10.61 7.63
CA LEU A 130 1.37 -9.88 6.38
C LEU A 130 2.71 -9.15 6.29
N LEU A 131 3.41 -9.37 5.19
CA LEU A 131 4.60 -8.61 4.82
C LEU A 131 4.14 -7.30 4.20
N VAL A 132 4.49 -6.18 4.84
CA VAL A 132 4.09 -4.84 4.39
C VAL A 132 5.33 -3.97 4.23
N ALA A 133 5.43 -3.30 3.09
CA ALA A 133 6.56 -2.43 2.80
C ALA A 133 6.08 -1.22 1.99
N SER A 134 6.72 -0.07 2.19
CA SER A 134 6.50 1.13 1.40
C SER A 134 7.83 1.78 1.04
N VAL A 135 7.95 2.23 -0.21
CA VAL A 135 9.13 2.93 -0.72
C VAL A 135 8.74 4.28 -1.31
N PRO A 136 9.32 5.39 -0.83
CA PRO A 136 9.14 6.70 -1.45
C PRO A 136 9.78 6.73 -2.85
N VAL A 137 9.07 7.26 -3.84
CA VAL A 137 9.54 7.37 -5.24
C VAL A 137 8.99 8.63 -5.92
N CYS A 138 9.75 9.19 -6.86
CA CYS A 138 9.38 10.42 -7.57
C CYS A 138 8.18 10.24 -8.53
N ASP A 139 8.01 9.06 -9.13
CA ASP A 139 6.88 8.72 -9.99
C ASP A 139 6.18 7.44 -9.50
N PHE A 140 5.47 7.57 -8.38
CA PHE A 140 4.75 6.48 -7.74
C PHE A 140 3.62 5.90 -8.61
N LYS A 141 3.10 6.66 -9.59
CA LYS A 141 2.08 6.16 -10.52
C LYS A 141 2.68 5.18 -11.53
N ARG A 142 3.81 5.54 -12.15
CA ARG A 142 4.50 4.65 -13.10
C ARG A 142 5.14 3.46 -12.37
N PHE A 143 5.70 3.69 -11.19
CA PHE A 143 6.35 2.64 -10.42
C PHE A 143 5.36 1.57 -9.94
N GLU A 144 4.16 1.95 -9.44
CA GLU A 144 3.10 0.98 -9.08
C GLU A 144 2.74 0.09 -10.28
N LYS A 145 2.46 0.69 -11.44
CA LYS A 145 2.15 -0.08 -12.68
C LYS A 145 3.29 -1.03 -13.07
N ASN A 146 4.54 -0.61 -12.87
CA ASN A 146 5.68 -1.48 -13.13
C ASN A 146 5.72 -2.67 -12.16
N MET A 147 5.44 -2.44 -10.87
CA MET A 147 5.36 -3.51 -9.88
C MET A 147 4.23 -4.49 -10.19
N GLU A 148 3.04 -4.00 -10.55
CA GLU A 148 1.92 -4.87 -10.97
C GLU A 148 2.25 -5.71 -12.20
N ARG A 149 3.05 -5.18 -13.13
CA ARG A 149 3.45 -5.92 -14.34
C ARG A 149 4.48 -7.01 -14.04
N ILE A 150 5.45 -6.73 -13.17
CA ILE A 150 6.54 -7.67 -12.84
C ILE A 150 6.04 -8.74 -11.87
N TYR A 151 5.26 -8.34 -10.87
CA TYR A 151 4.72 -9.17 -9.80
C TYR A 151 3.21 -8.94 -9.69
N PRO A 152 2.41 -9.56 -10.57
CA PRO A 152 0.97 -9.33 -10.60
C PRO A 152 0.35 -9.75 -9.26
N PRO A 153 -0.41 -8.85 -8.60
CA PRO A 153 -0.96 -9.16 -7.28
C PRO A 153 -2.15 -10.12 -7.41
N LEU A 154 -2.35 -10.94 -6.39
CA LEU A 154 -3.48 -11.86 -6.29
C LEU A 154 -4.80 -11.09 -6.21
N LEU A 155 -4.84 -10.01 -5.43
CA LEU A 155 -6.05 -9.28 -5.09
C LEU A 155 -6.08 -7.90 -5.79
N PHE A 156 -7.29 -7.40 -6.06
CA PHE A 156 -7.53 -5.98 -6.37
C PHE A 156 -8.49 -5.36 -5.36
N ASN A 157 -8.70 -4.05 -5.49
CA ASN A 157 -9.62 -3.31 -4.62
C ASN A 157 -11.02 -3.90 -4.69
N VAL A 158 -11.55 -4.31 -3.55
CA VAL A 158 -12.92 -4.78 -3.45
C VAL A 158 -13.85 -3.58 -3.64
N LYS A 159 -14.88 -3.71 -4.48
CA LYS A 159 -15.94 -2.69 -4.56
C LYS A 159 -16.69 -2.67 -3.23
N ALA A 160 -17.14 -1.49 -2.80
CA ALA A 160 -17.82 -1.33 -1.50
C ALA A 160 -19.05 -2.25 -1.35
N GLU A 161 -19.77 -2.50 -2.44
CA GLU A 161 -20.90 -3.45 -2.50
C GLU A 161 -20.50 -4.91 -2.21
N ASN A 162 -19.29 -5.31 -2.56
CA ASN A 162 -18.74 -6.66 -2.33
C ASN A 162 -18.04 -6.79 -0.96
N ILE A 163 -17.90 -5.69 -0.21
CA ILE A 163 -17.41 -5.72 1.16
C ILE A 163 -18.48 -6.28 2.13
N GLY A 164 -19.76 -6.34 1.68
CA GLY A 164 -20.81 -7.24 2.18
C GLY A 164 -20.87 -7.48 3.69
N SER A 165 -21.64 -6.64 4.39
CA SER A 165 -22.37 -7.00 5.63
C SER A 165 -21.56 -7.71 6.72
N TYR A 166 -20.55 -7.05 7.29
CA TYR A 166 -20.09 -7.42 8.63
C TYR A 166 -21.07 -6.87 9.66
N SER A 167 -21.99 -7.72 10.11
CA SER A 167 -22.69 -7.52 11.38
C SER A 167 -21.63 -7.36 12.46
N GLY A 168 -21.71 -6.25 13.19
CA GLY A 168 -20.77 -5.95 14.26
C GLY A 168 -20.73 -7.06 15.28
N VAL A 169 -19.61 -7.78 15.35
CA VAL A 169 -19.17 -8.29 16.63
C VAL A 169 -18.34 -7.16 17.23
N ALA A 170 -19.00 -6.39 18.09
CA ALA A 170 -18.33 -5.49 19.00
C ALA A 170 -17.31 -6.30 19.81
N VAL A 171 -16.05 -5.89 19.75
CA VAL A 171 -15.06 -6.13 20.79
C VAL A 171 -14.62 -4.76 21.27
#